data_AF-A0A7Y2VCS2-F1
#
_entry.id   AF-A0A7Y2VCS2-F1
#
_cell.length_a   1.000
_cell.length_b   1.000
_cell.length_c   1.000
_cell.angle_alpha   90.00
_cell.angle_beta   90.00
_cell.angle_gamma   90.00
#
_symmetry.space_group_name_H-M   'P 1'
#
loop_
_entity.id
_entity.type
_entity.pdbx_description
1 polymer ?
#
loop_
_entity_poly.entity_id
_entity_poly.type
_entity_poly.pdbx_seq_one_letter_code
_entity_poly.pdbx_strand_id
1 'polypeptide(L)' 'NTNVESGSIYAGIPARKVKDISEELISGEIDRIANNYVKYSGWFK' A
#
# COMPACT_ATOMS: atom_id res chain seq x y z
N ASN A 1 9.12 17.96 4.24
CA ASN A 1 9.83 16.71 3.91
C ASN A 1 9.52 15.66 4.96
N THR A 2 8.59 14.75 4.68
CA THR A 2 8.32 13.57 5.52
C THR A 2 8.94 12.37 4.80
N ASN A 3 9.92 11.73 5.42
CA ASN A 3 10.50 10.48 4.92
C ASN A 3 9.73 9.31 5.53
N VAL A 4 9.24 8.40 4.70
CA VAL A 4 8.46 7.22 5.11
C VAL A 4 9.29 5.98 4.79
N GLU A 5 9.53 5.15 5.80
CA GLU A 5 10.36 3.96 5.66
C GLU A 5 9.66 2.91 4.77
N SER A 6 10.43 2.17 3.96
CA SER A 6 9.86 1.09 3.15
C SER A 6 9.31 -0.02 4.05
N GLY A 7 8.18 -0.62 3.67
CA GLY A 7 7.54 -1.67 4.48
C GLY A 7 6.93 -1.15 5.79
N SER A 8 6.62 0.14 5.89
CA SER A 8 5.99 0.73 7.08
C SER A 8 4.70 1.47 6.75
N ILE A 9 3.79 1.49 7.73
CA ILE A 9 2.50 2.17 7.66
C ILE A 9 2.55 3.40 8.54
N TYR A 10 2.25 4.56 7.95
CA TYR A 10 2.14 5.84 8.64
C TYR A 10 0.68 6.32 8.55
N ALA A 11 0.14 6.85 9.65
CA ALA A 11 -1.22 7.41 9.67
C ALA A 11 -1.33 8.58 10.67
N GLY A 12 -2.43 9.34 10.57
CA GLY A 12 -2.76 10.46 11.47
C GLY A 12 -2.38 11.84 10.92
N ILE A 13 -2.73 12.88 11.69
CA ILE A 13 -2.43 14.29 11.39
C ILE A 13 -1.75 14.90 12.63
N PRO A 14 -0.43 15.21 12.58
CA PRO A 14 0.51 14.87 11.53
C PRO A 14 0.81 13.35 11.49
N ALA A 15 1.17 12.84 10.31
CA ALA A 15 1.39 11.41 10.10
C ALA A 15 2.57 10.88 10.94
N ARG A 16 2.37 9.75 11.62
CA ARG A 16 3.40 9.04 12.40
C ARG A 16 3.42 7.56 12.04
N LYS A 17 4.57 6.92 12.23
CA LYS A 17 4.73 5.47 12.05
C LYS A 17 3.78 4.74 13.01
N VAL A 18 2.93 3.89 12.45
CA VAL A 18 1.95 3.09 13.19
C VAL A 18 2.48 1.68 13.41
N LYS A 19 2.98 1.05 12.34
CA LYS A 19 3.52 -0.31 12.36
C LYS A 19 4.34 -0.62 11.12
N ASP A 20 5.14 -1.67 11.20
CA ASP A 20 5.74 -2.31 10.03
C ASP A 20 4.76 -3.33 9.43
N ILE A 21 4.82 -3.53 8.11
CA ILE A 21 4.01 -4.52 7.40
C ILE A 21 4.84 -5.77 7.15
N SER A 22 4.26 -6.95 7.39
CA SER A 22 4.88 -8.22 7.04
C SER A 22 4.83 -8.45 5.53
N GLU A 23 5.83 -9.12 4.98
CA GLU A 23 5.90 -9.45 3.54
C GLU A 23 4.68 -10.26 3.07
N GLU A 24 4.11 -11.10 3.94
CA GLU A 24 2.90 -11.87 3.66
C GLU A 24 1.69 -10.96 3.35
N LEU A 25 1.50 -9.90 4.15
CA LEU A 25 0.42 -8.92 3.93
C LEU A 25 0.65 -8.08 2.67
N ILE A 26 1.91 -7.84 2.30
CA ILE A 26 2.26 -7.16 1.05
C ILE A 26 1.79 -8.02 -0.14
N SER A 27 2.19 -9.29 -0.20
CA SER A 27 1.82 -10.14 -1.34
C SER A 27 0.32 -10.48 -1.37
N GLY A 28 -0.31 -10.69 -0.21
CA GLY A 28 -1.71 -11.11 -0.13
C GLY A 28 -2.69 -9.99 -0.46
N GLU A 29 -2.38 -8.76 -0.04
CA GLU A 29 -3.32 -7.63 -0.17
C GLU A 29 -2.84 -6.58 -1.16
N ILE A 30 -1.58 -6.14 -1.10
CA ILE A 30 -1.10 -5.05 -1.96
C ILE A 30 -1.05 -5.51 -3.41
N ASP A 31 -0.44 -6.66 -3.70
CA ASP A 31 -0.32 -7.16 -5.07
C ASP A 31 -1.70 -7.50 -5.66
N ARG A 32 -2.59 -8.08 -4.84
CA ARG A 32 -3.96 -8.39 -5.24
C ARG A 32 -4.74 -7.12 -5.61
N ILE A 33 -4.66 -6.06 -4.79
CA ILE A 33 -5.32 -4.78 -5.06
C ILE A 33 -4.73 -4.14 -6.32
N ALA A 34 -3.40 -4.09 -6.46
CA ALA A 34 -2.74 -3.51 -7.62
C ALA A 34 -3.17 -4.19 -8.93
N ASN A 35 -3.20 -5.52 -8.96
CA ASN A 35 -3.65 -6.28 -10.13
C ASN A 35 -5.13 -6.03 -10.48
N ASN A 36 -5.99 -5.83 -9.49
CA ASN A 36 -7.39 -5.47 -9.73
C ASN A 36 -7.52 -4.10 -10.40
N TYR A 37 -6.73 -3.09 -10.01
CA TYR A 37 -6.73 -1.79 -10.67
C TYR A 37 -6.35 -1.89 -12.15
N VAL A 38 -5.31 -2.68 -12.49
CA VAL A 38 -4.91 -2.93 -13.88
C VAL A 38 -6.03 -3.65 -14.65
N LYS A 39 -6.65 -4.67 -14.05
CA LYS A 39 -7.73 -5.42 -14.67
C LYS A 39 -8.93 -4.54 -15.03
N TYR A 40 -9.42 -3.75 -14.08
CA TYR A 40 -10.64 -2.95 -14.26
C TYR A 40 -10.39 -1.66 -15.06
N SER A 41 -9.20 -1.07 -14.98
CA SER A 41 -8.86 0.07 -15.85
C SER A 41 -8.86 -0.31 -17.34
N GLY A 42 -8.62 -1.57 -17.68
CA GLY A 42 -8.75 -2.08 -19.04
C GLY A 42 -10.18 -2.11 -19.58
N TRP A 43 -11.21 -1.99 -18.73
CA TRP A 43 -12.61 -1.95 -19.15
C TRP A 43 -13.07 -0.59 -19.68
N PHE A 44 -12.28 0.47 -19.44
CA PHE A 44 -12.55 1.83 -19.92
C PHE A 44 -11.68 2.20 -21.15
N LYS A 45 -11.05 1.21 -21.80
CA LYS A 45 -10.27 1.39 -23.03
C LYS A 45 -11.13 1.30 -24.28
#